data_AF-A0A1V5APX3-F1
#
_entry.id   AF-A0A1V5APX3-F1
#
_cell.length_a   1.000
_cell.length_b   1.000
_cell.length_c   1.000
_cell.angle_alpha   90.00
_cell.angle_beta   90.00
_cell.angle_gamma   90.00
#
_symmetry.space_group_name_H-M   'P 1'
#
loop_
_entity.id
_entity.type
_entity.pdbx_description
1 polymer ?
#
loop_
_entity_poly.entity_id
_entity_poly.type
_entity_poly.pdbx_seq_one_letter_code
_entity_poly.pdbx_strand_id
1 'polypeptide(L)'
;MDLIRESFPRSALSLVAAEGDLVIGHILFFSPAAVEGNRRREGMGLAPMAVLPEHQLQGVGFLLIETGLGTLPEMGCPFVIMNRHFGH
;
A
#
# COMPACT_ATOMS: atom_id res chain seq x y z
N MET A 1 17.55 -11.04 -17.73
CA MET A 1 16.86 -9.86 -17.17
C MET A 1 15.43 -10.29 -16.92
N ASP A 2 15.12 -10.62 -15.67
CA ASP A 2 13.79 -11.07 -15.25
C ASP A 2 12.73 -10.05 -15.63
N LEU A 3 11.82 -10.50 -16.50
CA LEU A 3 10.67 -9.74 -16.97
C LEU A 3 9.46 -10.16 -16.13
N ILE A 4 9.42 -9.77 -14.86
CA ILE A 4 8.17 -9.86 -14.09
C ILE A 4 7.37 -8.58 -14.40
N ARG A 5 6.65 -8.62 -15.51
CA ARG A 5 5.36 -7.92 -15.62
C ARG A 5 4.27 -8.97 -15.41
N GLU A 6 4.21 -9.52 -14.20
CA GLU A 6 2.98 -10.15 -13.77
C GLU A 6 1.91 -9.07 -13.75
N SER A 7 0.83 -9.32 -14.47
CA SER A 7 -0.32 -8.45 -14.65
C SER A 7 -0.62 -7.69 -13.36
N PHE A 8 -0.28 -6.40 -13.30
CA PHE A 8 -0.74 -5.56 -12.21
C PHE A 8 -2.26 -5.69 -12.19
N PRO A 9 -2.88 -6.15 -11.10
CA PRO A 9 -4.33 -6.18 -11.02
C PRO A 9 -4.82 -4.77 -11.33
N ARG A 10 -5.92 -4.64 -12.09
CA ARG A 10 -6.45 -3.33 -12.54
C ARG A 10 -6.79 -2.37 -11.39
N SER A 11 -6.66 -2.83 -10.16
CA SER A 11 -6.92 -2.13 -8.91
C SER A 11 -5.67 -2.18 -8.02
N ALA A 12 -4.58 -1.54 -8.44
CA ALA A 12 -3.40 -1.32 -7.60
C ALA A 12 -3.18 0.19 -7.41
N LEU A 13 -2.81 0.60 -6.21
CA LEU A 13 -2.51 2.00 -5.88
C LEU A 13 -1.07 2.07 -5.36
N SER A 14 -0.21 2.82 -6.04
CA SER A 14 1.15 3.09 -5.61
C SER A 14 1.27 4.57 -5.24
N LEU A 15 1.77 4.86 -4.05
CA LEU A 15 2.02 6.22 -3.58
C LEU A 15 3.50 6.39 -3.27
N VAL A 16 4.02 7.57 -3.59
CA VAL A 16 5.38 8.00 -3.26
C VAL A 16 5.32 9.28 -2.43
N ALA A 17 6.16 9.36 -1.41
CA ALA A 17 6.42 10.59 -0.69
C ALA A 17 7.64 11.25 -1.35
N ALA A 18 7.51 12.53 -1.69
CA ALA A 18 8.57 13.29 -2.32
C ALA A 18 8.84 14.60 -1.56
N GLU A 19 10.12 14.94 -1.44
CA GLU A 19 10.60 16.22 -0.94
C GLU A 19 11.42 16.88 -2.07
N GLY A 20 10.81 17.83 -2.77
CA GLY A 20 11.34 18.31 -4.05
C GLY A 20 11.38 17.19 -5.08
N ASP A 21 12.55 16.99 -5.71
CA ASP A 21 12.78 15.93 -6.70
C ASP A 21 13.20 14.58 -6.07
N LEU A 22 13.33 14.52 -4.74
CA LEU A 22 13.76 13.31 -4.05
C LEU A 22 12.55 12.48 -3.58
N VAL A 23 12.50 11.22 -4.01
CA VAL A 23 11.56 10.24 -3.44
C VAL A 23 12.10 9.73 -2.11
N ILE A 24 11.40 10.02 -1.02
CA ILE A 24 11.81 9.71 0.35
C ILE A 24 11.08 8.50 0.95
N GLY A 25 10.05 8.01 0.28
CA GLY A 25 9.33 6.82 0.71
C GLY A 25 8.28 6.35 -0.30
N HIS A 26 7.81 5.12 -0.13
CA HIS A 26 6.78 4.55 -0.97
C HIS A 26 5.93 3.53 -0.23
N ILE A 27 4.72 3.33 -0.73
CA ILE A 27 3.80 2.29 -0.30
C ILE A 27 3.03 1.77 -1.51
N LEU A 28 2.77 0.47 -1.54
CA LEU A 28 2.00 -0.17 -2.60
C LEU A 28 0.81 -0.93 -1.99
N PHE A 29 -0.39 -0.57 -2.42
CA PHE A 29 -1.62 -1.30 -2.18
C PHE A 29 -1.90 -2.18 -3.40
N PHE A 30 -1.96 -3.49 -3.19
CA PHE A 30 -2.03 -4.46 -4.27
C PHE A 30 -2.96 -5.62 -3.95
N SER A 31 -3.54 -6.18 -5.01
CA SER A 31 -4.39 -7.37 -5.03
C SER A 31 -5.70 -7.27 -4.22
N PRO A 32 -6.82 -7.78 -4.76
CA PRO A 32 -8.05 -7.92 -3.99
C PRO A 32 -7.85 -8.94 -2.87
N ALA A 33 -7.84 -8.48 -1.63
CA ALA A 33 -8.08 -9.35 -0.48
C ALA A 33 -9.60 -9.46 -0.30
N ALA A 34 -10.15 -10.67 -0.49
CA ALA A 34 -11.57 -10.91 -0.22
C ALA A 34 -11.74 -11.39 1.22
N VAL A 35 -12.61 -10.72 1.98
CA VAL A 35 -13.06 -11.23 3.27
C VAL A 35 -14.47 -11.77 3.09
N GLU A 36 -14.64 -13.07 3.35
CA GLU A 36 -15.93 -13.74 3.31
C GLU A 36 -16.61 -13.65 4.69
N GLY A 37 -17.86 -13.21 4.69
CA GLY A 37 -18.73 -13.05 5.85
C GLY A 37 -20.18 -13.03 5.38
N ASN A 38 -21.09 -12.27 6.02
CA ASN A 38 -22.48 -12.16 5.55
C ASN A 38 -22.63 -11.52 4.15
N ARG A 39 -21.63 -10.76 3.69
CA ARG A 39 -21.51 -10.23 2.32
C ARG A 39 -20.03 -10.23 1.92
N ARG A 40 -19.73 -10.61 0.67
CA ARG A 40 -18.37 -10.52 0.11
C ARG A 40 -17.95 -9.05 0.02
N ARG A 41 -16.82 -8.71 0.64
CA ARG A 41 -16.20 -7.38 0.54
C ARG A 41 -14.79 -7.54 -0.02
N GLU A 42 -14.45 -6.71 -0.99
CA GLU A 42 -13.12 -6.66 -1.61
C GLU A 42 -12.31 -5.55 -0.94
N GLY A 43 -11.09 -5.85 -0.53
CA GLY A 43 -10.14 -4.89 0.02
C GLY A 43 -8.78 -5.06 -0.66
N MET A 44 -7.76 -4.36 -0.17
CA MET A 44 -6.40 -4.45 -0.72
C MET A 44 -5.42 -5.12 0.23
N GLY A 45 -4.46 -5.85 -0.32
CA GLY A 45 -3.22 -6.17 0.39
C GLY A 45 -2.29 -4.96 0.46
N LEU A 46 -1.49 -4.88 1.53
CA LEU A 46 -0.44 -3.87 1.66
C LEU A 46 0.93 -4.50 1.50
N ALA A 47 1.70 -4.01 0.53
CA ALA A 47 3.09 -4.40 0.35
C ALA A 47 3.96 -3.75 1.44
N PRO A 48 5.21 -4.21 1.63
CA PRO A 48 6.16 -3.50 2.47
C PRO A 48 6.22 -2.02 2.08
N MET A 49 6.09 -1.17 3.09
CA MET A 49 6.32 0.27 2.98
C MET A 49 7.77 0.54 3.35
N ALA A 50 8.42 1.44 2.63
CA ALA A 50 9.77 1.88 2.96
C ALA A 50 9.85 3.41 2.99
N VAL A 51 10.63 3.92 3.93
CA VAL A 51 11.00 5.33 4.07
C VAL A 51 12.51 5.39 4.27
N LEU A 52 13.18 6.33 3.59
CA LEU A 52 14.60 6.55 3.75
C LEU A 52 14.96 6.72 5.23
N PRO A 53 16.05 6.10 5.74
CA PRO A 53 16.42 6.14 7.16
C PRO A 53 16.44 7.55 7.75
N GLU A 54 16.91 8.53 6.98
CA GLU A 54 17.03 9.93 7.37
C GLU A 54 15.67 10.63 7.57
N HIS A 55 14.61 10.07 6.96
CA HIS A 55 13.23 10.57 6.99
C HIS A 55 12.30 9.69 7.84
N GLN A 56 12.84 8.69 8.54
CA GLN A 56 12.08 7.87 9.48
C GLN A 56 11.72 8.67 10.74
N LEU A 57 10.65 8.23 11.43
CA LEU A 57 10.11 8.88 12.63
C LEU A 57 9.61 10.33 12.43
N GLN A 58 9.52 10.79 11.17
CA GLN A 58 8.99 12.11 10.80
C GLN A 58 7.53 12.06 10.31
N GLY A 59 6.86 10.91 10.43
CA GLY A 59 5.47 10.74 10.00
C GLY A 59 5.26 10.42 8.52
N VAL A 60 6.32 10.34 7.71
CA VAL A 60 6.23 10.01 6.26
C VAL A 60 5.42 8.74 6.00
N GLY A 61 5.73 7.66 6.72
CA GLY A 61 5.01 6.39 6.57
C GLY A 61 3.55 6.48 6.99
N PHE A 62 3.25 7.27 8.01
CA PHE A 62 1.87 7.51 8.43
C PHE A 62 1.08 8.26 7.36
N LEU A 63 1.65 9.32 6.78
CA LEU A 63 1.01 10.10 5.72
C LEU A 63 0.75 9.26 4.46
N LEU A 64 1.69 8.38 4.10
CA LEU A 64 1.52 7.43 3.00
C LEU A 64 0.34 6.47 3.24
N ILE A 65 0.20 5.96 4.46
CA ILE A 65 -0.93 5.09 4.85
C ILE A 65 -2.24 5.87 4.83
N GLU A 66 -2.29 7.05 5.46
CA GLU A 66 -3.48 7.89 5.56
C GLU A 66 -3.98 8.30 4.17
N THR A 67 -3.08 8.73 3.29
CA THR A 67 -3.41 9.08 1.90
C THR A 67 -3.97 7.89 1.14
N GLY A 68 -3.37 6.70 1.32
CA GLY A 68 -3.88 5.47 0.71
C GLY A 68 -5.27 5.11 1.19
N LEU A 69 -5.48 5.10 2.51
CA LEU A 69 -6.80 4.78 3.11
C LEU A 69 -7.89 5.79 2.74
N GLY A 70 -7.55 7.05 2.48
CA GLY A 70 -8.48 8.04 1.93
C GLY A 70 -8.87 7.78 0.47
N THR A 71 -7.95 7.21 -0.33
CA THR A 71 -8.15 6.99 -1.78
C THR A 71 -8.86 5.67 -2.09
N LEU A 72 -8.58 4.61 -1.33
CA LEU A 72 -9.07 3.26 -1.63
C LEU A 72 -10.60 3.07 -1.62
N PRO A 73 -11.39 3.76 -0.78
CA PRO A 73 -12.86 3.68 -0.84
C PRO A 73 -13.43 4.11 -2.19
N GLU A 74 -12.83 5.11 -2.84
CA GLU A 74 -13.24 5.58 -4.17
C GLU A 74 -12.97 4.52 -5.26
N MET A 75 -12.04 3.60 -5.01
CA MET A 75 -11.72 2.47 -5.87
C MET A 75 -12.56 1.21 -5.57
N GLY A 76 -13.55 1.30 -4.66
CA GLY A 76 -14.38 0.16 -4.25
C GLY A 76 -13.70 -0.79 -3.26
N CYS A 77 -12.59 -0.35 -2.63
CA CYS A 77 -11.82 -1.15 -1.68
C CYS A 77 -11.79 -0.47 -0.30
N PRO A 78 -12.80 -0.70 0.58
CA PRO A 78 -12.95 0.07 1.81
C PRO A 78 -12.03 -0.38 2.96
N PHE A 79 -11.16 -1.37 2.75
CA PHE A 79 -10.25 -1.84 3.79
C PHE A 79 -8.93 -2.37 3.21
N VAL A 80 -7.92 -2.42 4.07
CA VAL A 80 -6.57 -2.92 3.77
C VAL A 80 -6.20 -4.02 4.76
N ILE A 81 -5.55 -5.07 4.26
CA ILE A 81 -4.98 -6.14 5.09
C ILE A 81 -3.45 -6.10 4.96
N MET A 82 -2.77 -6.08 6.11
CA MET A 82 -1.31 -6.21 6.19
C MET A 82 -0.98 -7.40 7.07
N ASN A 83 -0.22 -8.36 6.54
CA ASN A 83 0.42 -9.38 7.37
C ASN A 83 1.80 -8.86 7.79
N ARG A 84 1.99 -8.61 9.08
CA ARG A 84 3.34 -8.45 9.63
C ARG A 84 3.96 -9.83 9.82
N HIS A 85 5.12 -10.06 9.21
CA HIS A 85 5.96 -11.20 9.57
C HIS A 85 6.65 -10.89 10.90
N PHE A 86 6.27 -11.57 11.99
CA PHE A 86 6.99 -11.52 13.25
C PHE A 86 8.17 -12.49 13.18
N GLY A 87 9.35 -12.01 12.79
CA GLY A 87 10.60 -12.76 12.95
C GLY A 87 11.06 -12.68 14.41
N HIS A 88 11.27 -13.84 15.02
CA HIS A 88 11.94 -13.99 16.32
C HIS A 88 13.42 -14.28 16.10
#